data_AF-A0A7W1NLF9-F1
#
_entry.id   AF-A0A7W1NLF9-F1
#
_cell.length_a   1.000
_cell.length_b   1.000
_cell.length_c   1.000
_cell.angle_alpha   90.00
_cell.angle_beta   90.00
_cell.angle_gamma   90.00
#
_symmetry.space_group_name_H-M   'P 1'
#
loop_
_entity.id
_entity.type
_entity.pdbx_description
1 polymer ?
#
loop_
_entity_poly.entity_id
_entity_poly.type
_entity_poly.pdbx_seq_one_letter_code
_entity_poly.pdbx_strand_id
1 'polypeptide(L)'
;MRWLARFSMICLAVVLLLLVGAQMVLVSPALAATIDKIDVSCRFVSVQGKTEVNAPYVRVQVALASDLTRVIAQQVVPTRPRRGADYKANLDIRRAHLADGTMLVISVGEWDGTHYLRPATITSAECGHASTPAPTPTLVGSATLPLTFTPTFVASPTFIMPPTPTPIASPSFPPVSPTPPPTPRPR
;
A
#
# COMPACT_ATOMS: atom_id res chain seq x y z
N MET A 1 9.92 58.11 5.81
CA MET A 1 10.62 56.86 6.20
C MET A 1 9.69 55.64 6.43
N ARG A 2 8.41 55.79 6.78
CA ARG A 2 7.48 54.66 6.99
C ARG A 2 7.07 53.87 5.72
N TRP A 3 7.35 54.40 4.54
CA TRP A 3 7.01 53.76 3.26
C TRP A 3 7.99 52.63 2.87
N LEU A 4 9.29 52.77 3.18
CA LEU A 4 10.31 51.77 2.86
C LEU A 4 10.10 50.43 3.61
N ALA A 5 9.57 50.48 4.84
CA ALA A 5 9.31 49.27 5.64
C ALA A 5 8.16 48.41 5.08
N ARG A 6 7.19 49.00 4.39
CA ARG A 6 6.04 48.26 3.81
C ARG A 6 6.41 47.50 2.54
N PHE A 7 7.28 48.06 1.70
CA PHE A 7 7.78 47.35 0.52
C PHE A 7 8.69 46.18 0.87
N SER A 8 9.49 46.32 1.93
CA SER A 8 10.38 45.25 2.40
C SER A 8 9.62 44.00 2.87
N MET A 9 8.51 44.17 3.62
CA MET A 9 7.71 43.02 4.08
C MET A 9 6.98 42.29 2.95
N ILE A 10 6.49 43.00 1.94
CA ILE A 10 5.80 42.39 0.79
C ILE A 10 6.79 41.56 -0.05
N CYS A 11 7.99 42.08 -0.30
CA CYS A 11 9.03 41.35 -1.02
C CYS A 11 9.42 40.05 -0.29
N LEU A 12 9.54 40.11 1.04
CA LEU A 12 9.92 38.95 1.84
C LEU A 12 8.81 37.89 1.86
N ALA A 13 7.54 38.28 1.92
CA ALA A 13 6.41 37.36 1.83
C ALA A 13 6.31 36.66 0.47
N VAL A 14 6.56 37.38 -0.63
CA VAL A 14 6.57 36.80 -1.99
C VAL A 14 7.73 35.83 -2.18
N VAL A 15 8.93 36.18 -1.69
CA VAL A 15 10.09 35.28 -1.74
C VAL A 15 9.85 34.02 -0.91
N LEU A 16 9.22 34.14 0.26
CA LEU A 16 8.89 32.98 1.10
C LEU A 16 7.84 32.07 0.43
N LEU A 17 6.82 32.65 -0.21
CA LEU A 17 5.82 31.92 -0.99
C LEU A 17 6.43 31.19 -2.19
N LEU A 18 7.37 31.83 -2.91
CA LEU A 18 8.09 31.20 -4.01
C LEU A 18 9.02 30.07 -3.54
N LEU A 19 9.69 30.23 -2.39
CA LEU A 19 10.52 29.18 -1.79
C LEU A 19 9.69 27.99 -1.32
N VAL A 20 8.56 28.22 -0.66
CA VAL A 20 7.65 27.15 -0.24
C VAL A 20 6.98 26.47 -1.45
N GLY A 21 6.62 27.24 -2.48
CA GLY A 21 6.10 26.71 -3.74
C GLY A 21 7.12 25.85 -4.50
N ALA A 22 8.40 26.22 -4.50
CA ALA A 22 9.47 25.46 -5.14
C ALA A 22 9.80 24.15 -4.42
N GLN A 23 9.63 24.08 -3.09
CA GLN A 23 9.87 22.84 -2.32
C GLN A 23 8.82 21.74 -2.59
N MET A 24 7.65 22.09 -3.13
CA MET A 24 6.61 21.13 -3.51
C MET A 24 6.85 20.46 -4.88
N VAL A 25 7.84 20.90 -5.67
CA VAL A 25 7.93 20.54 -7.11
C VAL A 25 8.84 19.33 -7.39
N LEU A 26 9.65 18.86 -6.44
CA LEU A 26 10.72 17.90 -6.77
C LEU A 26 10.79 16.64 -5.90
N VAL A 27 9.67 16.19 -5.34
CA VAL A 27 9.60 14.83 -4.80
C VAL A 27 8.92 13.96 -5.85
N SER A 28 9.67 13.59 -6.90
CA SER A 28 9.22 12.50 -7.78
C SER A 28 9.05 11.26 -6.89
N PRO A 29 7.83 10.74 -6.70
CA PRO A 29 7.66 9.54 -5.91
C PRO A 29 8.43 8.44 -6.63
N ALA A 30 9.51 7.98 -6.02
CA ALA A 30 10.25 6.85 -6.55
C ALA A 30 9.26 5.67 -6.58
N LEU A 31 8.92 5.18 -7.77
CA LEU A 31 7.97 4.08 -7.96
C LEU A 31 8.54 2.80 -7.33
N ALA A 32 7.69 1.99 -6.70
CA ALA A 32 8.09 0.69 -6.14
C ALA A 32 8.38 -0.35 -7.24
N ALA A 33 8.44 -1.63 -6.87
CA ALA A 33 8.62 -2.74 -7.80
C ALA A 33 7.66 -2.64 -9.01
N THR A 34 8.20 -2.81 -10.22
CA THR A 34 7.45 -2.81 -11.47
C THR A 34 6.80 -4.16 -11.68
N ILE A 35 5.62 -4.16 -12.30
CA ILE A 35 4.93 -5.39 -12.68
C ILE A 35 5.03 -5.54 -14.20
N ASP A 36 5.74 -6.56 -14.66
CA ASP A 36 5.98 -6.82 -16.08
C ASP A 36 4.91 -7.78 -16.64
N LYS A 37 4.50 -8.76 -15.84
CA LYS A 37 3.50 -9.76 -16.24
C LYS A 37 2.61 -10.15 -15.07
N ILE A 38 1.30 -10.20 -15.35
CA ILE A 38 0.28 -10.68 -14.42
C ILE A 38 -0.54 -11.74 -15.14
N ASP A 39 -0.78 -12.84 -14.45
CA ASP A 39 -1.70 -13.89 -14.89
C ASP A 39 -2.67 -14.18 -13.73
N VAL A 40 -3.95 -13.92 -13.96
CA VAL A 40 -5.00 -14.05 -12.94
C VAL A 40 -5.98 -15.13 -13.37
N SER A 41 -6.09 -16.14 -12.53
CA SER A 41 -7.14 -17.16 -12.61
C SER A 41 -7.94 -17.17 -11.32
N CYS A 42 -9.09 -17.84 -11.30
CA CYS A 42 -9.90 -18.00 -10.09
C CYS A 42 -9.32 -18.94 -9.03
N ARG A 43 -8.09 -19.39 -9.24
CA ARG A 43 -7.39 -20.34 -8.38
C ARG A 43 -5.99 -19.87 -8.04
N PHE A 44 -5.34 -19.18 -8.96
CA PHE A 44 -3.95 -18.74 -8.82
C PHE A 44 -3.76 -17.34 -9.39
N VAL A 45 -2.91 -16.56 -8.74
CA VAL A 45 -2.41 -15.28 -9.24
C VAL A 45 -0.90 -15.39 -9.38
N SER A 46 -0.38 -15.22 -10.59
CA SER A 46 1.06 -15.18 -10.86
C SER A 46 1.46 -13.75 -11.21
N VAL A 47 2.41 -13.19 -10.47
CA VAL A 47 2.94 -11.85 -10.68
C VAL A 47 4.44 -11.93 -10.90
N GLN A 48 4.94 -11.27 -11.95
CA GLN A 48 6.35 -11.18 -12.28
C GLN A 48 6.72 -9.73 -12.57
N GLY A 49 7.96 -9.36 -12.23
CA GLY A 49 8.44 -8.01 -12.46
C GLY A 49 9.83 -7.79 -11.88
N LYS A 50 10.21 -6.53 -11.66
CA LYS A 50 11.54 -6.13 -11.19
C LYS A 50 11.49 -5.17 -10.01
N THR A 51 12.51 -5.22 -9.15
CA THR A 51 12.71 -4.21 -8.11
C THR A 51 13.27 -2.93 -8.71
N GLU A 52 12.92 -1.78 -8.14
CA GLU A 52 13.45 -0.47 -8.52
C GLU A 52 14.47 0.06 -7.48
N VAL A 53 14.54 -0.54 -6.29
CA VAL A 53 15.57 -0.29 -5.27
C VAL A 53 16.23 -1.57 -4.81
N ASN A 54 17.25 -1.41 -3.97
CA ASN A 54 17.91 -2.47 -3.25
C ASN A 54 17.00 -3.01 -2.12
N ALA A 55 16.02 -3.85 -2.49
CA ALA A 55 15.12 -4.50 -1.56
C ALA A 55 15.51 -5.98 -1.35
N PRO A 56 15.56 -6.48 -0.10
CA PRO A 56 15.81 -7.89 0.18
C PRO A 56 14.59 -8.78 -0.08
N TYR A 57 13.38 -8.21 -0.06
CA TYR A 57 12.15 -8.93 -0.35
C TYR A 57 11.19 -8.10 -1.20
N VAL A 58 10.25 -8.80 -1.84
CA VAL A 58 9.05 -8.22 -2.45
C VAL A 58 7.83 -8.89 -1.83
N ARG A 59 6.88 -8.09 -1.35
CA ARG A 59 5.62 -8.56 -0.80
C ARG A 59 4.50 -8.32 -1.81
N VAL A 60 3.85 -9.41 -2.21
CA VAL A 60 2.68 -9.40 -3.08
C VAL A 60 1.46 -9.76 -2.25
N GLN A 61 0.40 -8.95 -2.35
CA GLN A 61 -0.88 -9.21 -1.72
C GLN A 61 -1.99 -9.17 -2.75
N VAL A 62 -3.02 -9.96 -2.51
CA VAL A 62 -4.24 -9.97 -3.30
C VAL A 62 -5.40 -9.77 -2.34
N ALA A 63 -6.27 -8.83 -2.66
CA ALA A 63 -7.52 -8.53 -1.95
C ALA A 63 -8.68 -8.51 -2.94
N LEU A 64 -9.91 -8.59 -2.42
CA LEU A 64 -11.10 -8.40 -3.23
C LEU A 64 -11.31 -6.91 -3.48
N ALA A 65 -11.71 -6.51 -4.69
CA ALA A 65 -12.05 -5.11 -4.96
C ALA A 65 -13.27 -4.65 -4.15
N SER A 66 -14.18 -5.56 -3.81
CA SER A 66 -15.33 -5.28 -2.94
C SER A 66 -14.95 -5.07 -1.47
N ASP A 67 -13.79 -5.58 -1.03
CA ASP A 67 -13.30 -5.47 0.34
C ASP A 67 -11.76 -5.47 0.37
N LEU A 68 -11.18 -4.27 0.31
CA LEU A 68 -9.74 -4.07 0.36
C LEU A 68 -9.14 -4.36 1.74
N THR A 69 -9.96 -4.48 2.79
CA THR A 69 -9.47 -4.79 4.14
C THR A 69 -9.13 -6.27 4.29
N ARG A 70 -9.74 -7.12 3.46
CA ARG A 70 -9.56 -8.57 3.49
C ARG A 70 -8.57 -9.04 2.43
N VAL A 71 -7.34 -9.27 2.88
CA VAL A 71 -6.30 -9.94 2.07
C VAL A 71 -6.64 -11.42 1.93
N ILE A 72 -6.90 -11.87 0.70
CA ILE A 72 -7.25 -13.27 0.40
C ILE A 72 -6.01 -14.16 0.25
N ALA A 73 -4.90 -13.60 -0.24
CA ALA A 73 -3.63 -14.27 -0.32
C ALA A 73 -2.49 -13.27 -0.25
N GLN A 74 -1.36 -13.72 0.30
CA GLN A 74 -0.14 -12.95 0.37
C GLN A 74 1.06 -13.87 0.20
N GLN A 75 2.10 -13.37 -0.46
CA GLN A 75 3.39 -14.02 -0.53
C GLN A 75 4.51 -12.99 -0.37
N VAL A 76 5.55 -13.34 0.38
CA VAL A 76 6.80 -12.58 0.45
C VAL A 76 7.85 -13.38 -0.30
N VAL A 77 8.42 -12.76 -1.34
CA VAL A 77 9.41 -13.38 -2.22
C VAL A 77 10.78 -12.79 -1.89
N PRO A 78 11.78 -13.61 -1.56
CA PRO A 78 13.15 -13.12 -1.40
C PRO A 78 13.70 -12.65 -2.74
N THR A 79 14.30 -11.47 -2.75
CA THR A 79 15.01 -10.91 -3.90
C THR A 79 16.49 -10.81 -3.60
N ARG A 80 17.32 -10.81 -4.64
CA ARG A 80 18.72 -10.41 -4.44
C ARG A 80 18.74 -8.90 -4.21
N PRO A 81 19.38 -8.41 -3.14
CA PRO A 81 19.44 -7.00 -2.81
C PRO A 81 20.25 -6.22 -3.87
N ARG A 82 19.59 -5.91 -4.99
CA ARG A 82 20.10 -5.20 -6.15
C ARG A 82 18.93 -4.54 -6.87
N ARG A 83 19.11 -3.31 -7.35
CA ARG A 83 18.13 -2.65 -8.22
C ARG A 83 17.97 -3.43 -9.53
N GLY A 84 16.74 -3.57 -9.99
CA GLY A 84 16.39 -4.31 -11.19
C GLY A 84 16.38 -5.84 -11.00
N ALA A 85 16.34 -6.33 -9.75
CA ALA A 85 16.27 -7.76 -9.50
C ALA A 85 14.89 -8.31 -9.87
N ASP A 86 14.87 -9.39 -10.66
CA ASP A 86 13.63 -10.06 -11.03
C ASP A 86 12.99 -10.74 -9.82
N TYR A 87 11.66 -10.73 -9.77
CA TYR A 87 10.88 -11.51 -8.82
C TYR A 87 9.71 -12.21 -9.50
N LYS A 88 9.29 -13.34 -8.91
CA LYS A 88 8.10 -14.08 -9.32
C LYS A 88 7.35 -14.57 -8.09
N ALA A 89 6.09 -14.16 -7.97
CA ALA A 89 5.17 -14.61 -6.93
C ALA A 89 4.06 -15.44 -7.55
N ASN A 90 3.72 -16.56 -6.93
CA ASN A 90 2.61 -17.42 -7.30
C ASN A 90 1.72 -17.61 -6.06
N LEU A 91 0.59 -16.92 -6.03
CA LEU A 91 -0.35 -16.96 -4.92
C LEU A 91 -1.47 -17.93 -5.21
N ASP A 92 -1.76 -18.83 -4.26
CA ASP A 92 -2.87 -19.76 -4.32
C ASP A 92 -4.10 -19.14 -3.64
N ILE A 93 -5.13 -18.84 -4.43
CA ILE A 93 -6.41 -18.27 -3.99
C ILE A 93 -7.56 -19.29 -4.07
N ARG A 94 -7.27 -20.59 -4.29
CA ARG A 94 -8.31 -21.64 -4.42
C ARG A 94 -9.30 -21.68 -3.26
N ARG A 95 -8.84 -21.36 -2.04
CA ARG A 95 -9.65 -21.38 -0.82
C ARG A 95 -10.69 -20.25 -0.76
N ALA A 96 -10.57 -19.23 -1.60
CA ALA A 96 -11.50 -18.10 -1.62
C ALA A 96 -12.76 -18.37 -2.46
N HIS A 97 -12.81 -19.46 -3.24
CA HIS A 97 -13.97 -19.87 -4.05
C HIS A 97 -14.57 -18.72 -4.88
N LEU A 98 -13.71 -17.99 -5.59
CA LEU A 98 -14.10 -16.82 -6.37
C LEU A 98 -14.87 -17.24 -7.62
N ALA A 99 -15.91 -16.49 -7.96
CA ALA A 99 -16.62 -16.63 -9.23
C ALA A 99 -15.85 -15.92 -10.36
N ASP A 100 -16.02 -16.39 -11.60
CA ASP A 100 -15.50 -15.69 -12.78
C ASP A 100 -16.06 -14.26 -12.85
N GLY A 101 -15.24 -13.31 -13.30
CA GLY A 101 -15.55 -11.87 -13.29
C GLY A 101 -15.36 -11.17 -11.94
N THR A 102 -15.00 -11.89 -10.87
CA THR A 102 -14.68 -11.25 -9.58
C THR A 102 -13.45 -10.37 -9.74
N MET A 103 -13.56 -9.07 -9.43
CA MET A 103 -12.43 -8.14 -9.52
C MET A 103 -11.50 -8.27 -8.31
N LEU A 104 -10.22 -8.52 -8.60
CA LEU A 104 -9.15 -8.63 -7.64
C LEU A 104 -8.27 -7.38 -7.69
N VAL A 105 -7.79 -6.97 -6.52
CA VAL A 105 -6.79 -5.92 -6.38
C VAL A 105 -5.49 -6.57 -5.92
N ILE A 106 -4.45 -6.35 -6.70
CA ILE A 106 -3.12 -6.92 -6.49
C ILE A 106 -2.19 -5.76 -6.13
N SER A 107 -1.54 -5.85 -4.98
CA SER A 107 -0.53 -4.89 -4.56
C SER A 107 0.84 -5.56 -4.50
N VAL A 108 1.85 -4.88 -5.03
CA VAL A 108 3.24 -5.34 -5.03
C VAL A 108 4.11 -4.24 -4.47
N GLY A 109 4.83 -4.54 -3.38
CA GLY A 109 5.74 -3.57 -2.79
C GLY A 109 7.06 -4.20 -2.39
N GLU A 110 8.12 -3.41 -2.48
CA GLU A 110 9.43 -3.74 -1.96
C GLU A 110 9.41 -3.70 -0.44
N TRP A 111 9.96 -4.73 0.19
CA TRP A 111 9.78 -5.02 1.61
C TRP A 111 11.14 -5.29 2.27
N ASP A 112 11.39 -4.67 3.42
CA ASP A 112 12.63 -4.87 4.18
C ASP A 112 12.57 -6.01 5.22
N GLY A 113 11.37 -6.58 5.42
CA GLY A 113 11.08 -7.54 6.48
C GLY A 113 10.03 -7.01 7.46
N THR A 114 9.91 -5.70 7.59
CA THR A 114 9.07 -4.99 8.56
C THR A 114 8.13 -3.97 7.94
N HIS A 115 8.57 -3.25 6.92
CA HIS A 115 7.83 -2.17 6.28
C HIS A 115 8.04 -2.17 4.77
N TYR A 116 7.13 -1.51 4.07
CA TYR A 116 7.30 -1.21 2.66
C TYR A 116 8.33 -0.09 2.52
N LEU A 117 9.35 -0.32 1.69
CA LEU A 117 10.37 0.70 1.42
C LEU A 117 9.79 1.88 0.64
N ARG A 118 8.77 1.63 -0.18
CA ARG A 118 8.07 2.60 -1.05
C ARG A 118 6.60 2.22 -1.20
N PRO A 119 5.72 3.17 -1.62
CA PRO A 119 4.31 2.87 -1.87
C PRO A 119 4.16 1.72 -2.86
N ALA A 120 3.39 0.69 -2.51
CA ALA A 120 3.20 -0.48 -3.36
C ALA A 120 2.56 -0.10 -4.71
N THR A 121 2.99 -0.77 -5.77
CA THR A 121 2.33 -0.74 -7.08
C THR A 121 1.02 -1.50 -6.97
N ILE A 122 -0.09 -0.85 -7.30
CA ILE A 122 -1.44 -1.43 -7.22
C ILE A 122 -1.98 -1.60 -8.63
N THR A 123 -2.59 -2.75 -8.88
CA THR A 123 -3.26 -3.06 -10.14
C THR A 123 -4.49 -3.91 -9.87
N SER A 124 -5.41 -3.98 -10.82
CA SER A 124 -6.64 -4.74 -10.71
C SER A 124 -6.84 -5.63 -11.93
N ALA A 125 -7.40 -6.80 -11.70
CA ALA A 125 -7.70 -7.77 -12.76
C ALA A 125 -8.92 -8.60 -12.39
N GLU A 126 -9.69 -8.99 -13.39
CA GLU A 126 -10.84 -9.87 -13.22
C GLU A 126 -10.43 -11.33 -13.22
N CYS A 127 -11.07 -12.10 -12.35
CA CYS A 127 -10.98 -13.54 -12.27
C CYS A 127 -11.48 -14.20 -13.57
N GLY A 128 -10.71 -15.14 -14.13
CA GLY A 128 -11.17 -15.98 -15.26
C GLY A 128 -10.99 -15.35 -16.65
N HIS A 129 -10.54 -14.10 -16.72
CA HIS A 129 -10.08 -13.49 -17.97
C HIS A 129 -8.56 -13.35 -17.93
N ALA A 130 -7.90 -13.73 -19.02
CA ALA A 130 -6.49 -13.45 -19.20
C ALA A 130 -6.31 -11.93 -19.20
N SER A 131 -5.89 -11.37 -18.07
CA SER A 131 -5.66 -9.94 -17.95
C SER A 131 -4.39 -9.59 -18.73
N THR A 132 -4.55 -8.91 -19.86
CA THR A 132 -3.45 -8.14 -20.44
C THR A 132 -3.01 -7.13 -19.38
N PRO A 133 -1.72 -7.06 -19.00
CA PRO A 133 -1.29 -6.11 -17.99
C PRO A 133 -1.75 -4.71 -18.40
N ALA A 134 -2.53 -4.05 -17.55
CA ALA A 134 -2.75 -2.62 -17.70
C ALA A 134 -1.36 -1.99 -17.73
N PRO A 135 -1.05 -1.14 -18.72
CA PRO A 135 0.27 -0.54 -18.81
C PRO A 135 0.57 0.12 -17.46
N THR A 136 1.71 -0.24 -16.85
CA THR A 136 2.26 0.52 -15.73
C THR A 136 2.15 1.99 -16.13
N PRO A 137 1.49 2.86 -15.33
CA PRO A 137 1.33 4.24 -15.74
C PRO A 137 2.72 4.86 -15.90
N THR A 138 3.20 4.91 -17.15
CA THR A 138 4.33 5.73 -17.53
C THR A 138 3.81 7.14 -17.38
N LEU A 139 4.09 7.78 -16.25
CA LEU A 139 3.71 9.16 -16.02
C LEU A 139 4.59 10.02 -16.93
N VAL A 140 4.15 10.15 -18.19
CA VAL A 140 4.68 11.09 -19.16
C VAL A 140 4.29 12.47 -18.66
N GLY A 141 5.26 13.20 -18.09
CA GLY A 141 5.25 14.65 -17.89
C GLY A 141 4.09 15.21 -17.07
N SER A 142 4.42 15.91 -15.98
CA SER A 142 3.52 16.80 -15.23
C SER A 142 2.44 17.46 -16.09
N ALA A 143 1.25 16.87 -16.11
CA ALA A 143 0.05 17.63 -16.41
C ALA A 143 -0.23 18.46 -15.16
N THR A 144 0.14 19.72 -15.21
CA THR A 144 -0.28 20.76 -14.27
C THR A 144 -1.80 20.84 -14.36
N LEU A 145 -2.53 19.97 -13.65
CA LEU A 145 -3.94 20.17 -13.42
C LEU A 145 -4.06 21.47 -12.60
N PRO A 146 -4.76 22.51 -13.09
CA PRO A 146 -5.10 23.65 -12.25
C PRO A 146 -6.15 23.16 -11.25
N LEU A 147 -5.69 22.63 -10.13
CA LEU A 147 -6.52 22.41 -8.96
C LEU A 147 -6.79 23.78 -8.34
N THR A 148 -7.76 24.50 -8.89
CA THR A 148 -8.40 25.64 -8.24
C THR A 148 -9.21 25.08 -7.07
N PHE A 149 -8.54 24.77 -5.96
CA PHE A 149 -9.20 24.55 -4.69
C PHE A 149 -9.75 25.90 -4.23
N THR A 150 -11.01 26.17 -4.53
CA THR A 150 -11.77 27.17 -3.78
C THR A 150 -11.96 26.58 -2.39
N PRO A 151 -11.36 27.13 -1.31
CA PRO A 151 -11.62 26.64 0.03
C PRO A 151 -13.04 27.04 0.40
N THR A 152 -14.00 26.13 0.22
CA THR A 152 -15.30 26.25 0.87
C THR A 152 -15.05 26.00 2.35
N PHE A 153 -14.97 27.07 3.13
CA PHE A 153 -15.04 27.01 4.59
C PHE A 153 -16.38 26.38 4.97
N VAL A 154 -16.41 25.07 5.15
CA VAL A 154 -17.50 24.40 5.83
C VAL A 154 -17.26 24.64 7.32
N ALA A 155 -18.16 25.40 7.94
CA ALA A 155 -18.16 25.63 9.38
C ALA A 155 -18.06 24.29 10.12
N SER A 156 -17.17 24.23 11.10
CA SER A 156 -16.86 23.07 11.91
C SER A 156 -18.11 22.28 12.33
N PRO A 157 -18.19 20.97 12.06
CA PRO A 157 -19.10 20.13 12.81
C PRO A 157 -18.63 20.11 14.27
N THR A 158 -19.55 20.40 15.18
CA THR A 158 -19.38 20.32 16.63
C THR A 158 -18.77 18.97 16.97
N PHE A 159 -17.58 18.98 17.56
CA PHE A 159 -16.86 17.78 17.97
C PHE A 159 -17.67 17.10 19.09
N ILE A 160 -18.51 16.11 18.73
CA ILE A 160 -19.09 15.22 19.72
C ILE A 160 -17.96 14.30 20.17
N MET A 161 -17.49 14.55 21.38
CA MET A 161 -16.43 13.75 22.01
C MET A 161 -16.88 12.28 22.03
N PRO A 162 -16.12 11.34 21.44
CA PRO A 162 -16.46 9.93 21.51
C PRO A 162 -16.47 9.48 22.99
N PRO A 163 -17.39 8.58 23.38
CA PRO A 163 -17.44 8.08 24.74
C PRO A 163 -16.09 7.45 25.10
N THR A 164 -15.54 7.85 26.25
CA THR A 164 -14.33 7.28 26.82
C THR A 164 -14.46 5.75 26.87
N PRO A 165 -13.51 4.98 26.30
CA PRO A 165 -13.59 3.53 26.36
C PRO A 165 -13.50 3.06 27.81
N THR A 166 -14.56 2.41 28.28
CA THR A 166 -14.56 1.71 29.57
C THR A 166 -13.51 0.61 29.52
N PRO A 167 -12.60 0.50 30.52
CA PRO A 167 -11.63 -0.59 30.55
C PRO A 167 -12.37 -1.93 30.65
N ILE A 168 -12.23 -2.75 29.61
CA ILE A 168 -12.71 -4.14 29.59
C ILE A 168 -11.83 -4.92 30.56
N ALA A 169 -12.45 -5.56 31.55
CA ALA A 169 -11.77 -6.46 32.48
C ALA A 169 -11.00 -7.53 31.71
N SER A 170 -9.71 -7.68 32.03
CA SER A 170 -8.88 -8.75 31.46
C SER A 170 -9.50 -10.11 31.76
N PRO A 171 -9.64 -11.01 30.77
CA PRO A 171 -10.06 -12.37 31.02
C PRO A 171 -8.99 -13.09 31.85
N SER A 172 -9.36 -13.48 33.07
CA SER A 172 -8.62 -14.42 33.90
C SER A 172 -8.70 -15.80 33.24
N PHE A 173 -7.60 -16.26 32.64
CA PHE A 173 -7.52 -17.64 32.18
C PHE A 173 -7.44 -18.59 33.39
N PRO A 174 -8.24 -19.66 33.44
CA PRO A 174 -8.05 -20.70 34.45
C PRO A 174 -6.69 -21.38 34.22
N PRO A 175 -5.99 -21.81 35.28
CA PRO A 175 -4.74 -22.54 35.15
C PRO A 175 -4.99 -23.85 34.39
N VAL A 176 -4.27 -24.03 33.29
CA VAL A 176 -4.24 -25.29 32.54
C VAL A 176 -3.62 -26.35 33.43
N SER A 177 -4.39 -27.39 33.76
CA SER A 177 -3.90 -28.54 34.50
C SER A 177 -3.00 -29.38 33.58
N PRO A 178 -1.81 -29.82 34.04
CA PRO A 178 -0.90 -30.59 33.21
C PRO A 178 -1.50 -31.98 32.89
N THR A 179 -1.61 -32.29 31.60
CA THR A 179 -2.02 -33.62 31.13
C THR A 179 -0.97 -34.66 31.54
N PRO A 180 -1.38 -35.78 32.17
CA PRO A 180 -0.44 -36.85 32.52
C PRO A 180 0.17 -37.50 31.27
N PRO A 181 1.42 -37.98 31.37
CA PRO A 181 2.10 -38.63 30.25
C PRO A 181 1.38 -39.92 29.83
N PRO A 182 1.42 -40.28 28.53
CA PRO A 182 0.77 -41.49 28.04
C PRO A 182 1.42 -42.75 28.62
N THR A 183 0.58 -43.65 29.13
CA THR A 183 1.00 -44.95 29.65
C THR A 183 1.64 -45.78 28.53
N PRO A 184 2.84 -46.36 28.73
CA PRO A 184 3.48 -47.20 27.74
C PRO A 184 2.64 -48.47 27.46
N ARG A 185 2.50 -48.79 26.18
CA ARG A 185 1.79 -49.98 25.69
C ARG A 185 2.59 -51.25 26.04
N PRO A 186 1.98 -52.31 26.60
CA PRO A 186 2.66 -53.58 26.82
C PRO A 186 3.10 -54.20 25.48
N ARG A 187 4.28 -54.82 25.47
CA ARG A 187 4.79 -55.63 24.35
C ARG A 187 4.20 -57.02 24.36
#